data_AF-A0A815JVA0-F1
#
_entry.id   AF-A0A815JVA0-F1
#
_cell.length_a   1.000
_cell.length_b   1.000
_cell.length_c   1.000
_cell.angle_alpha   90.00
_cell.angle_beta   90.00
_cell.angle_gamma   90.00
#
_symmetry.space_group_name_H-M   'P 1'
#
loop_
_entity.id
_entity.type
_entity.pdbx_description
1 polymer ?
#
loop_
_entity_poly.entity_id
_entity_poly.type
_entity_poly.pdbx_seq_one_letter_code
_entity_poly.pdbx_strand_id
1 'polypeptide(L)'
;MEGGKSKERGLMDPPKDPADRNSKCKTCAGSYIECPGHFCHIEFTKSGYHYHVAFLAKTLKVLPCVCYHSSKLLIDPSDQNQKMIDIMKKPKNYRRRLGYVFDACKGQKTCKGFNF
;
A
#
# COMPACT_ATOMS: atom_id res chain seq x y z
N MET A 1 14.13 16.87 -22.36
CA MET A 1 14.24 16.70 -23.82
C MET A 1 15.66 17.04 -24.18
N GLU A 2 16.37 16.18 -24.90
CA GLU A 2 17.66 16.53 -25.50
C GLU A 2 17.44 16.57 -27.01
N GLY A 3 17.74 17.70 -27.64
CA GLY A 3 17.57 17.87 -29.09
C GLY A 3 16.12 17.78 -29.61
N GLY A 4 15.13 18.18 -28.80
CA GLY A 4 13.71 18.20 -29.21
C GLY A 4 13.00 16.84 -29.28
N LYS A 5 13.70 15.74 -28.94
CA LYS A 5 13.10 14.41 -28.81
C LYS A 5 12.91 14.03 -27.34
N SER A 6 11.86 13.27 -27.06
CA SER A 6 11.67 12.68 -25.75
C SER A 6 12.74 11.61 -25.47
N LYS A 7 13.23 11.58 -24.23
CA LYS A 7 14.28 10.66 -23.81
C LYS A 7 13.69 9.28 -23.57
N GLU A 8 14.32 8.25 -24.13
CA GLU A 8 13.93 6.87 -23.87
C GLU A 8 14.09 6.52 -22.39
N ARG A 9 13.10 5.81 -21.84
CA ARG A 9 12.96 5.50 -20.40
C ARG A 9 12.90 6.74 -19.49
N GLY A 10 12.58 7.91 -20.06
CA GLY A 10 12.35 9.15 -19.32
C GLY A 10 10.92 9.29 -18.81
N LEU A 11 10.60 10.47 -18.28
CA LEU A 11 9.24 10.82 -17.85
C LEU A 11 8.26 10.87 -19.04
N MET A 12 8.69 11.43 -20.17
CA MET A 12 7.90 11.59 -21.40
C MET A 12 8.23 10.51 -22.42
N ASP A 13 8.48 9.28 -21.97
CA ASP A 13 8.97 8.19 -22.81
C ASP A 13 7.95 7.83 -23.92
N PRO A 14 8.30 7.94 -25.22
CA PRO A 14 7.36 7.70 -26.33
C PRO A 14 6.77 6.28 -26.46
N PRO A 15 7.34 5.20 -25.89
CA PRO A 15 6.63 3.94 -25.71
C PRO A 15 5.35 4.04 -24.88
N LYS A 16 5.24 5.00 -23.96
CA LYS A 16 4.11 5.07 -23.03
C LYS A 16 2.98 5.94 -23.58
N ASP A 17 3.33 7.07 -24.18
CA ASP A 17 2.35 7.99 -24.75
C ASP A 17 2.92 8.67 -26.01
N PRO A 18 2.13 8.80 -27.10
CA PRO A 18 2.50 9.65 -28.22
C PRO A 18 2.46 11.12 -27.77
N ALA A 19 3.62 11.76 -27.69
CA ALA A 19 3.74 13.15 -27.25
C ALA A 19 3.15 14.17 -28.25
N ASP A 20 3.19 13.83 -29.54
CA ASP A 20 2.73 14.68 -30.65
C ASP A 20 1.78 13.94 -31.60
N ARG A 21 0.96 14.68 -32.35
CA ARG A 21 0.04 14.14 -33.36
C ARG A 21 0.71 13.27 -34.43
N ASN A 22 1.98 13.55 -34.72
CA ASN A 22 2.77 12.81 -35.70
C ASN A 22 3.53 11.62 -35.10
N SER A 23 3.54 11.51 -33.76
CA SER A 23 4.15 10.39 -33.06
C SER A 23 3.13 9.28 -32.85
N LYS A 24 3.59 8.02 -32.86
CA LYS A 24 2.77 6.84 -32.55
C LYS A 24 3.29 6.21 -31.27
N CYS A 25 2.39 5.64 -30.49
CA CYS A 25 2.74 4.91 -29.30
C CYS A 25 3.59 3.68 -29.68
N LYS A 26 4.77 3.48 -29.06
CA LYS A 26 5.57 2.27 -29.37
C LYS A 26 5.00 0.98 -28.74
N THR A 27 4.05 1.08 -27.80
CA THR A 27 3.42 -0.10 -27.16
C THR A 27 2.20 -0.59 -27.94
N CYS A 28 1.24 0.28 -28.26
CA CYS A 28 -0.01 -0.12 -28.95
C CYS A 28 -0.11 0.35 -30.41
N ALA A 29 0.88 1.07 -30.93
CA ALA A 29 0.89 1.67 -32.28
C ALA A 29 -0.24 2.68 -32.58
N GLY A 30 -1.08 3.00 -31.60
CA GLY A 30 -2.16 3.99 -31.72
C GLY A 30 -1.65 5.42 -31.86
N SER A 31 -2.49 6.26 -32.47
CA SER A 31 -2.31 7.73 -32.48
C SER A 31 -2.59 8.33 -31.10
N TYR A 32 -2.31 9.64 -30.92
CA TYR A 32 -2.57 10.33 -29.66
C TYR A 32 -4.05 10.34 -29.22
N ILE A 33 -4.98 10.08 -30.14
CA ILE A 33 -6.44 10.02 -29.87
C ILE A 33 -6.87 8.60 -29.50
N GLU A 34 -6.29 7.60 -30.16
CA GLU A 34 -6.68 6.19 -30.01
C GLU A 34 -5.95 5.50 -28.87
N CYS A 35 -4.78 6.00 -28.48
CA CYS A 35 -3.98 5.45 -27.39
C CYS A 35 -4.64 5.80 -26.04
N PRO A 36 -5.07 4.81 -25.23
CA PRO A 36 -5.67 5.06 -23.92
C PRO A 36 -4.63 5.48 -22.84
N GLY A 37 -3.35 5.51 -23.20
CA GLY A 37 -2.21 5.68 -22.31
C GLY A 37 -1.77 4.38 -21.65
N HIS A 38 -0.47 4.26 -21.35
CA HIS A 38 0.12 3.07 -20.75
C HIS A 38 0.72 3.34 -19.38
N PHE A 39 0.33 2.53 -18.39
CA PHE A 39 0.89 2.63 -17.06
C PHE A 39 2.38 2.31 -17.03
N CYS A 40 3.08 2.96 -16.11
CA CYS A 40 4.44 2.61 -15.76
C CYS A 40 4.68 2.75 -14.26
N HIS A 41 5.77 2.17 -13.80
CA HIS A 41 6.23 2.32 -12.43
C HIS A 41 7.60 3.00 -12.43
N ILE A 42 7.91 3.62 -11.29
CA ILE A 42 9.23 4.15 -10.98
C ILE A 42 9.74 3.34 -9.80
N GLU A 43 10.88 2.69 -9.97
CA GLU A 43 11.55 2.01 -8.87
C GLU A 43 12.29 3.05 -8.03
N PHE A 44 11.94 3.14 -6.75
CA PHE A 44 12.69 3.94 -5.80
C PHE A 44 13.90 3.17 -5.30
N THR A 45 15.05 3.85 -5.20
CA THR A 45 16.32 3.26 -4.74
C THR A 45 16.25 2.75 -3.30
N LYS A 46 15.31 3.25 -2.48
CA LYS A 46 15.15 2.85 -1.08
C LYS A 46 13.67 2.69 -0.73
N SER A 47 13.18 1.45 -0.69
CA SER A 47 11.78 1.14 -0.45
C SER A 47 11.27 1.46 0.96
N GLY A 48 12.15 1.56 1.96
CA GLY A 48 11.77 1.58 3.38
C GLY A 48 11.33 2.93 3.98
N TYR A 49 11.57 4.06 3.31
CA TYR A 49 11.33 5.41 3.88
C TYR A 49 10.18 6.17 3.20
N HIS A 50 9.63 5.62 2.12
CA HIS A 50 8.52 6.24 1.41
C HIS A 50 7.20 5.71 1.96
N TYR A 51 6.44 6.59 2.62
CA TYR A 51 5.09 6.29 3.09
C TYR A 51 4.07 6.99 2.22
N HIS A 52 3.00 6.29 1.89
CA HIS A 52 1.88 6.88 1.18
C HIS A 52 1.02 7.68 2.18
N VAL A 53 0.94 9.00 1.99
CA VAL A 53 0.28 9.93 2.93
C VAL A 53 -1.16 9.50 3.28
N ALA A 54 -1.94 9.05 2.29
CA ALA A 54 -3.32 8.60 2.53
C ALA A 54 -3.43 7.33 3.39
N PHE A 55 -2.36 6.54 3.51
CA PHE A 55 -2.32 5.32 4.32
C PHE A 55 -1.66 5.54 5.69
N LEU A 56 -0.93 6.65 5.89
CA LEU A 56 -0.21 6.92 7.13
C LEU A 56 -1.10 6.82 8.38
N ALA A 57 -2.29 7.41 8.34
CA ALA A 57 -3.25 7.34 9.45
C ALA A 57 -3.73 5.91 9.76
N LYS A 58 -3.79 5.03 8.76
CA LYS A 58 -4.12 3.60 8.96
C LYS A 58 -2.90 2.84 9.48
N THR A 59 -1.72 3.10 8.94
CA THR A 59 -0.45 2.49 9.37
C THR A 59 -0.21 2.75 10.85
N LEU A 60 -0.40 3.98 11.33
CA LEU A 60 -0.27 4.34 12.74
C LEU A 60 -1.28 3.63 13.67
N LYS A 61 -2.41 3.16 13.15
CA LYS A 61 -3.38 2.34 13.91
C LYS A 61 -3.02 0.85 13.89
N VAL A 62 -2.31 0.38 12.86
CA VAL A 62 -1.93 -1.03 12.71
C VAL A 62 -0.64 -1.35 13.46
N LEU A 63 0.36 -0.47 13.39
CA LEU A 63 1.67 -0.70 14.03
C LEU A 63 1.58 -1.04 15.52
N PRO A 64 0.75 -0.37 16.36
CA PRO A 64 0.61 -0.73 17.77
C PRO A 64 -0.11 -2.05 18.04
N CYS A 65 -0.76 -2.64 17.03
CA CYS A 65 -1.45 -3.93 17.15
C CYS A 65 -0.51 -5.12 16.85
N VAL A 66 0.68 -4.85 16.32
CA VAL A 66 1.66 -5.86 15.89
C VAL A 66 2.88 -5.77 16.80
N CYS A 67 3.38 -6.90 17.24
CA CYS A 67 4.62 -6.96 17.99
C CYS A 67 5.81 -6.63 17.09
N TYR A 68 6.67 -5.70 17.53
CA TYR A 68 7.87 -5.31 16.79
C TYR A 68 8.84 -6.49 16.57
N HIS A 69 8.96 -7.39 17.54
CA HIS A 69 9.92 -8.50 17.45
C HIS A 69 9.37 -9.71 16.69
N SER A 70 8.16 -10.15 17.02
CA SER A 70 7.60 -11.38 16.47
C SER A 70 6.79 -11.16 15.20
N SER A 71 6.50 -9.91 14.82
CA SER A 71 5.58 -9.54 13.72
C SER A 71 4.18 -10.16 13.85
N LYS A 72 3.85 -10.76 15.00
CA LYS A 72 2.53 -11.33 15.31
C LYS A 72 1.61 -10.27 15.86
N LEU A 73 0.31 -10.46 15.68
CA LEU A 73 -0.69 -9.64 16.35
C LEU A 73 -0.55 -9.81 17.86
N LEU A 74 -0.64 -8.70 18.60
CA LEU A 74 -0.64 -8.73 20.07
C LEU A 74 -1.83 -9.49 20.65
N ILE A 75 -2.93 -9.54 19.88
CA ILE A 75 -4.10 -10.30 20.22
C ILE A 75 -4.51 -11.12 19.00
N ASP A 76 -4.35 -12.44 19.11
CA ASP A 76 -4.74 -13.37 18.06
C ASP A 76 -6.07 -14.06 18.41
N PRO A 77 -6.98 -14.30 17.45
CA PRO A 77 -8.13 -15.18 17.66
C PRO A 77 -7.75 -16.61 18.10
N SER A 78 -6.55 -17.08 17.75
CA SER A 78 -6.03 -18.41 18.11
C SER A 78 -5.70 -18.54 19.60
N ASP A 79 -5.42 -17.43 20.29
CA ASP A 79 -5.08 -17.41 21.72
C ASP A 79 -6.31 -17.48 22.64
N GLN A 80 -7.47 -17.90 22.12
CA GLN A 80 -8.77 -17.90 22.80
C GLN A 80 -9.11 -16.54 23.47
N ASN A 81 -8.63 -15.43 22.91
CA ASN A 81 -8.93 -14.13 23.49
C ASN A 81 -10.38 -13.75 23.20
N GLN A 82 -11.22 -13.82 24.24
CA GLN A 82 -12.66 -13.52 24.16
C GLN A 82 -12.94 -12.17 23.48
N LYS A 83 -12.10 -11.14 23.74
CA LYS A 83 -12.26 -9.82 23.11
C LYS A 83 -12.15 -9.87 21.59
N MET A 84 -11.19 -10.63 21.04
CA MET A 84 -11.04 -10.77 19.58
C MET A 84 -12.12 -11.65 18.98
N ILE A 85 -12.49 -12.73 19.66
CA ILE A 85 -13.58 -13.61 19.22
C ILE A 85 -14.89 -12.82 19.11
N ASP A 86 -15.20 -11.97 20.08
CA ASP A 86 -16.38 -11.11 20.06
C ASP A 86 -16.33 -10.06 18.94
N ILE A 87 -15.15 -9.48 18.67
CA ILE A 87 -14.95 -8.55 17.55
C ILE A 87 -15.15 -9.26 16.20
N MET A 88 -14.70 -10.50 16.07
CA MET A 88 -14.83 -11.29 14.84
C MET A 88 -16.27 -11.76 14.61
N LYS A 89 -17.00 -12.10 15.67
CA LYS A 89 -18.42 -12.50 15.62
C LYS A 89 -19.37 -11.36 15.26
N LYS A 90 -18.98 -10.09 15.47
CA LYS A 90 -19.82 -8.93 15.13
C LYS A 90 -20.02 -8.81 13.61
N PRO A 91 -21.27 -8.85 13.11
CA PRO A 91 -21.52 -8.74 11.67
C PRO A 91 -21.39 -7.30 11.13
N LYS A 92 -21.02 -7.22 9.85
CA LYS A 92 -21.24 -6.13 8.88
C LYS A 92 -20.49 -4.80 8.94
N ASN A 93 -19.78 -4.42 10.00
CA ASN A 93 -19.01 -3.15 10.00
C ASN A 93 -17.50 -3.35 9.89
N TYR A 94 -17.05 -3.84 8.73
CA TYR A 94 -15.61 -4.01 8.41
C TYR A 94 -14.79 -2.73 8.61
N ARG A 95 -15.40 -1.56 8.34
CA ARG A 95 -14.76 -0.24 8.53
C ARG A 95 -14.44 0.09 9.99
N ARG A 96 -15.25 -0.41 10.94
CA ARG A 96 -15.07 -0.16 12.38
C ARG A 96 -14.27 -1.26 13.08
N ARG A 97 -14.12 -2.43 12.46
CA ARG A 97 -13.38 -3.57 13.02
C ARG A 97 -11.96 -3.18 13.45
N LEU A 98 -11.23 -2.44 12.61
CA LEU A 98 -9.88 -1.97 12.95
C LEU A 98 -9.87 -1.08 14.20
N GLY A 99 -10.91 -0.27 14.42
CA GLY A 99 -11.04 0.55 15.64
C GLY A 99 -11.17 -0.31 16.89
N TYR A 100 -12.06 -1.31 16.86
CA TYR A 100 -12.23 -2.24 17.99
C TYR A 100 -10.97 -3.05 18.29
N VAL A 101 -10.27 -3.51 17.24
CA VAL A 101 -8.97 -4.19 17.37
C VAL A 101 -7.94 -3.27 18.01
N PHE A 102 -7.83 -2.04 17.53
CA PHE A 102 -6.89 -1.06 18.04
C PHE A 102 -7.12 -0.74 19.53
N ASP A 103 -8.37 -0.56 19.93
CA ASP A 103 -8.71 -0.30 21.34
C ASP A 103 -8.43 -1.52 22.24
N ALA A 104 -8.59 -2.74 21.73
CA ALA A 104 -8.19 -3.95 22.45
C ALA A 104 -6.66 -4.04 22.61
N CYS A 105 -5.88 -3.71 21.56
CA CYS A 105 -4.43 -3.78 21.56
C CYS A 105 -3.75 -2.69 22.41
N LYS A 106 -4.35 -1.50 22.56
CA LYS A 106 -3.80 -0.42 23.42
C LYS A 106 -3.53 -0.86 24.86
N GLY A 107 -4.32 -1.79 25.39
CA GLY A 107 -4.18 -2.30 26.75
C GLY A 107 -3.11 -3.39 26.91
N GLN A 108 -2.53 -3.90 25.82
CA GLN A 108 -1.54 -4.97 25.86
C GLN A 108 -0.13 -4.41 25.76
N LYS A 109 0.66 -4.62 26.80
CA LYS A 109 2.08 -4.19 26.86
C LYS A 109 3.07 -5.31 26.57
N THR A 110 2.60 -6.56 26.58
CA THR A 110 3.43 -7.75 26.45
C THR A 110 2.93 -8.62 25.30
N CYS A 111 3.85 -9.19 24.53
CA CYS A 111 3.55 -10.14 23.47
C CYS A 111 3.69 -11.56 24.00
N LYS A 112 2.63 -12.38 23.90
CA LYS A 112 2.63 -13.77 24.38
C LYS A 112 3.65 -14.69 23.68
N GLY A 113 4.06 -14.32 22.46
CA GLY A 113 5.02 -15.08 21.66
C GLY A 113 6.49 -14.71 21.91
N PHE A 114 6.76 -13.77 22.82
CA PHE A 114 8.11 -13.33 23.16
C PHE A 114 8.24 -13.29 24.69
N ASN A 115 8.42 -14.48 25.27
CA ASN A 115 8.72 -14.62 26.68
C ASN A 115 10.24 -14.59 26.84
N PHE A 116 10.74 -13.67 27.69
CA PHE A 116 11.99 -13.88 28.40
C PHE A 116 11.73 -14.77 29.60
#